data_AF-A0A447KTH6-F1
#
_entry.id   AF-A0A447KTH6-F1
#
_cell.length_a   1.000
_cell.length_b   1.000
_cell.length_c   1.000
_cell.angle_alpha   90.00
_cell.angle_beta   90.00
_cell.angle_gamma   90.00
#
_symmetry.space_group_name_H-M   'P 1'
#
loop_
_entity.id
_entity.type
_entity.pdbx_description
1 polymer ?
#
loop_
_entity_poly.entity_id
_entity_poly.type
_entity_poly.pdbx_seq_one_letter_code
_entity_poly.pdbx_strand_id
1 'polypeptide(L)'
;MITGIINILKRPDIAGDIALSYPNVLGLLAVFGSAVFAIMNILVGVNAARVFGGSQAMGGVMAGILSSPQLAQITLFGEALQPGRGGVIAVLLVVAFMCWVEKKAA
;
A
#
# COMPACT_ATOMS: atom_id res chain seq x y z
N MET A 1 -6.21 -9.48 9.69
CA MET A 1 -7.38 -9.73 10.56
C MET A 1 -8.56 -8.80 10.23
N ILE A 2 -8.37 -7.48 10.13
CA ILE A 2 -9.44 -6.52 9.80
C ILE A 2 -10.13 -6.84 8.46
N THR A 3 -9.37 -7.04 7.38
CA THR A 3 -9.90 -7.40 6.04
C THR A 3 -10.65 -8.75 6.04
N GLY A 4 -10.23 -9.69 6.89
CA GLY A 4 -10.90 -10.99 7.05
C GLY A 4 -12.24 -10.85 7.77
N ILE A 5 -12.30 -10.03 8.82
CA ILE A 5 -13.54 -9.71 9.55
C ILE A 5 -14.53 -9.02 8.61
N ILE A 6 -14.06 -8.07 7.79
CA ILE A 6 -14.90 -7.39 6.77
C ILE A 6 -15.48 -8.38 5.76
N ASN A 7 -14.69 -9.36 5.29
CA ASN A 7 -15.16 -10.35 4.33
C ASN A 7 -16.18 -11.33 4.93
N ILE A 8 -16.09 -11.61 6.24
CA ILE A 8 -17.09 -12.42 6.96
C ILE A 8 -18.38 -11.61 7.15
N LEU A 9 -18.30 -10.33 7.55
CA LEU A 9 -19.47 -9.45 7.69
C LEU A 9 -20.16 -9.09 6.37
N LYS A 10 -19.47 -9.23 5.24
CA LYS A 10 -20.08 -9.06 3.91
C LYS A 10 -20.82 -10.30 3.41
N ARG A 11 -20.71 -11.46 4.09
CA ARG A 11 -21.49 -12.64 3.70
C ARG A 11 -22.94 -12.46 4.13
N PRO A 12 -23.90 -12.55 3.19
CA PRO A 12 -25.33 -12.42 3.51
C PRO A 12 -25.82 -13.49 4.48
N ASP A 13 -25.13 -14.65 4.55
CA ASP A 13 -25.48 -15.77 5.45
C ASP A 13 -25.24 -15.52 6.95
N ILE A 14 -24.39 -14.55 7.33
CA ILE A 14 -23.96 -14.34 8.72
C ILE A 14 -24.36 -12.96 9.25
N ALA A 15 -24.39 -11.94 8.40
CA ALA A 15 -24.62 -10.55 8.79
C ALA A 15 -25.62 -9.83 7.87
N GLY A 16 -26.54 -10.57 7.23
CA GLY A 16 -27.51 -10.03 6.28
C GLY A 16 -28.25 -8.79 6.77
N ASP A 17 -28.68 -8.75 8.03
CA ASP A 17 -29.43 -7.62 8.59
C ASP A 17 -28.57 -6.38 8.91
N ILE A 18 -27.33 -6.61 9.37
CA ILE A 18 -26.36 -5.54 9.72
C ILE A 18 -25.77 -4.92 8.45
N ALA A 19 -25.52 -5.75 7.43
CA ALA A 19 -24.99 -5.33 6.14
C ALA A 19 -25.98 -4.49 5.33
N LEU A 20 -27.27 -4.78 5.46
CA LEU A 20 -28.35 -4.02 4.82
C LEU A 20 -28.74 -2.77 5.62
N SER A 21 -28.66 -2.81 6.96
CA SER A 21 -29.01 -1.66 7.82
C SER A 21 -27.93 -0.58 7.91
N TYR A 22 -26.64 -0.93 7.82
CA TYR A 22 -25.53 0.03 7.96
C TYR A 22 -24.42 -0.12 6.90
N PRO A 23 -24.74 -0.03 5.59
CA PRO A 23 -23.77 -0.22 4.50
C PRO A 23 -22.61 0.79 4.55
N ASN A 24 -22.87 2.02 4.98
CA ASN A 24 -21.86 3.08 5.07
C ASN A 24 -20.82 2.82 6.17
N VAL A 25 -21.23 2.25 7.31
CA VAL A 25 -20.33 1.94 8.42
C VAL A 25 -19.40 0.80 8.04
N LEU A 26 -19.91 -0.24 7.38
CA LEU A 26 -19.10 -1.33 6.83
C LEU A 26 -18.15 -0.86 5.73
N GLY A 27 -18.60 0.06 4.87
CA GLY A 27 -17.75 0.71 3.88
C GLY A 27 -16.60 1.46 4.53
N LEU A 28 -16.88 2.24 5.59
CA LEU A 28 -15.86 2.99 6.33
C LEU A 28 -14.84 2.05 6.99
N LEU A 29 -15.28 1.00 7.68
CA LEU A 29 -14.40 -0.02 8.25
C LEU A 29 -13.53 -0.70 7.19
N ALA A 30 -14.09 -0.95 6.00
CA ALA A 30 -13.34 -1.49 4.87
C ALA A 30 -12.24 -0.53 4.38
N VAL A 31 -12.55 0.76 4.26
CA VAL A 31 -11.57 1.79 3.90
C VAL A 31 -10.47 1.86 4.95
N PHE A 32 -10.80 1.91 6.24
CA PHE A 32 -9.81 1.90 7.33
C PHE A 32 -8.91 0.66 7.26
N GLY A 33 -9.49 -0.52 7.04
CA GLY A 33 -8.73 -1.76 6.87
C GLY A 33 -7.71 -1.67 5.73
N SER A 34 -8.11 -1.14 4.58
CA SER A 34 -7.22 -0.97 3.42
C SER A 34 -6.17 0.14 3.60
N ALA A 35 -6.53 1.24 4.26
CA ALA A 35 -5.66 2.39 4.48
C ALA A 35 -4.44 2.04 5.34
N VAL A 36 -4.61 1.15 6.33
CA VAL A 36 -3.50 0.67 7.16
C VAL A 36 -2.43 -0.03 6.31
N PHE A 37 -2.81 -0.85 5.33
CA PHE A 37 -1.85 -1.51 4.45
C PHE A 37 -1.13 -0.52 3.53
N ALA A 38 -1.83 0.49 3.03
CA ALA A 38 -1.21 1.55 2.24
C ALA A 38 -0.18 2.34 3.06
N ILE A 39 -0.53 2.71 4.30
CA ILE A 39 0.37 3.44 5.20
C ILE A 39 1.56 2.59 5.64
N MET A 40 1.39 1.29 5.87
CA MET A 40 2.48 0.39 6.25
C MET A 40 3.61 0.40 5.21
N ASN A 41 3.26 0.33 3.92
CA ASN A 41 4.25 0.40 2.84
C ASN A 41 5.00 1.74 2.87
N ILE A 42 4.30 2.86 3.09
CA ILE A 42 4.91 4.19 3.18
C ILE A 42 5.87 4.28 4.36
N LEU A 43 5.45 3.83 5.54
CA LEU A 43 6.29 3.82 6.74
C LEU A 43 7.53 2.95 6.55
N VAL A 44 7.41 1.79 5.90
CA VAL A 44 8.58 0.96 5.59
C VAL A 44 9.53 1.71 4.66
N GLY A 45 9.04 2.43 3.64
CA GLY A 45 9.89 3.24 2.77
C GLY A 45 10.66 4.34 3.52
N VAL A 46 9.98 5.07 4.40
CA VAL A 46 10.61 6.10 5.25
C VAL A 46 11.67 5.49 6.17
N ASN A 47 11.35 4.36 6.81
CA ASN A 47 12.28 3.65 7.70
C ASN A 47 13.46 3.04 6.92
N ALA A 48 13.22 2.51 5.72
CA ALA A 48 14.26 1.98 4.85
C ALA A 48 15.23 3.08 4.42
N ALA A 49 14.73 4.25 4.01
CA ALA A 49 15.58 5.39 3.67
C ALA A 49 16.48 5.80 4.85
N ARG A 50 15.96 5.77 6.09
CA ARG A 50 16.76 6.01 7.29
C ARG A 50 17.86 4.96 7.47
N VAL A 51 17.54 3.68 7.29
CA VAL A 51 18.51 2.57 7.44
C VAL A 51 19.58 2.60 6.35
N PHE A 52 19.20 2.90 5.11
CA PHE A 52 20.14 3.00 3.99
C PHE A 52 20.87 4.35 3.95
N GLY A 53 20.52 5.31 4.80
CA GLY A 53 21.19 6.62 4.93
C GLY A 53 20.88 7.59 3.79
N GLY A 54 19.68 7.53 3.22
CA GLY A 54 19.18 8.49 2.22
C GLY A 54 18.05 9.37 2.76
N SER A 55 17.39 10.12 1.87
CA SER A 55 16.32 11.05 2.27
C SER A 55 15.04 10.34 2.70
N GLN A 56 14.67 10.51 3.98
CA GLN A 56 13.44 9.94 4.55
C GLN A 56 12.18 10.42 3.83
N ALA A 57 12.12 11.70 3.48
CA ALA A 57 11.00 12.28 2.74
C ALA A 57 10.81 11.56 1.41
N MET A 58 11.90 11.36 0.67
CA MET A 58 11.84 10.67 -0.61
C MET A 58 11.55 9.17 -0.47
N GLY A 59 12.04 8.50 0.58
CA GLY A 59 11.65 7.12 0.87
C GLY A 59 10.14 6.95 1.03
N GLY A 60 9.47 7.92 1.68
CA GLY A 60 8.02 7.98 1.77
C GLY A 60 7.34 8.25 0.42
N VAL A 61 7.88 9.18 -0.37
CA VAL A 61 7.35 9.49 -1.72
C VAL A 61 7.42 8.26 -2.63
N MET A 62 8.56 7.56 -2.68
CA MET A 62 8.72 6.38 -3.53
C MET A 62 7.75 5.26 -3.14
N ALA A 63 7.55 5.04 -1.84
CA ALA A 63 6.58 4.07 -1.35
C ALA A 63 5.12 4.48 -1.65
N GLY A 64 4.82 5.77 -1.62
CA GLY A 64 3.52 6.33 -2.01
C GLY A 64 3.24 6.16 -3.49
N ILE A 65 4.23 6.43 -4.36
CA ILE A 65 4.13 6.22 -5.80
C ILE A 65 3.84 4.74 -6.09
N LEU A 66 4.59 3.80 -5.51
CA LEU A 66 4.36 2.35 -5.72
C LEU A 66 2.97 1.86 -5.29
N SER A 67 2.35 2.58 -4.36
CA SER A 67 1.01 2.28 -3.85
C SER A 67 -0.10 3.04 -4.59
N SER A 68 0.24 3.89 -5.57
CA SER A 68 -0.74 4.69 -6.29
C SER A 68 -1.55 3.83 -7.26
N PRO A 69 -2.89 3.98 -7.27
CA PRO A 69 -3.75 3.26 -8.22
C PRO A 69 -3.48 3.66 -9.68
N GLN A 70 -2.85 4.82 -9.92
CA GLN A 70 -2.52 5.31 -11.26
C GLN A 70 -1.50 4.42 -11.99
N LEU A 71 -0.73 3.60 -11.26
CA LEU A 71 0.18 2.63 -11.90
C LEU A 71 -0.57 1.60 -12.73
N ALA A 72 -1.85 1.33 -12.43
CA ALA A 72 -2.68 0.39 -13.20
C ALA A 72 -2.85 0.80 -14.67
N GLN A 73 -2.63 2.07 -15.00
CA GLN A 73 -2.76 2.61 -16.35
C GLN A 73 -1.48 2.50 -17.17
N ILE A 74 -0.38 2.04 -16.56
CA ILE A 74 0.94 1.94 -17.20
C ILE A 74 1.21 0.47 -17.56
N THR A 75 1.59 0.22 -18.80
CA THR A 75 2.05 -1.09 -19.28
C THR A 75 3.56 -1.08 -19.42
N LEU A 76 4.25 -2.00 -18.73
CA LEU A 76 5.69 -2.20 -18.86
C LEU A 76 5.96 -3.62 -19.36
N PHE A 77 6.84 -3.75 -20.35
CA PHE A 77 7.26 -5.05 -20.90
C PHE A 77 6.08 -5.94 -21.38
N GLY A 78 4.99 -5.33 -21.81
CA GLY A 78 3.79 -6.05 -22.26
C GLY A 78 2.83 -6.50 -21.14
N GLU A 79 3.13 -6.18 -19.88
CA GLU A 79 2.27 -6.49 -18.72
C GLU A 79 1.76 -5.19 -18.07
N ALA A 80 0.47 -5.16 -17.71
CA ALA A 80 -0.09 -4.05 -16.96
C ALA A 80 0.46 -4.07 -15.53
N LEU A 81 1.00 -2.94 -15.08
CA LEU A 81 1.44 -2.79 -13.70
C LEU A 81 0.25 -2.93 -12.75
N GLN A 82 0.42 -3.68 -11.67
CA GLN A 82 -0.60 -3.79 -10.62
C GLN A 82 -0.16 -2.94 -9.42
N PRO A 83 -0.95 -1.93 -9.02
CA PRO A 83 -0.69 -1.14 -7.82
C PRO A 83 -0.48 -2.02 -6.59
N GLY A 84 0.59 -1.79 -5.84
CA GLY A 84 0.92 -2.58 -4.65
C GLY A 84 1.40 -4.02 -4.91
N ARG A 85 1.58 -4.45 -6.17
CA ARG A 85 2.19 -5.76 -6.47
C ARG A 85 3.64 -5.79 -6.00
N GLY A 86 3.96 -6.74 -5.12
CA GLY A 86 5.26 -6.86 -4.47
C GLY A 86 5.34 -6.27 -3.05
N GLY A 87 4.31 -5.55 -2.62
CA GLY A 87 4.12 -5.10 -1.23
C GLY A 87 5.36 -4.43 -0.63
N VAL A 88 5.68 -4.80 0.61
CA VAL A 88 6.79 -4.23 1.38
C VAL A 88 8.16 -4.49 0.73
N ILE A 89 8.34 -5.66 0.10
CA ILE A 89 9.62 -6.04 -0.52
C ILE A 89 9.94 -5.12 -1.70
N ALA A 90 8.95 -4.80 -2.53
CA ALA A 90 9.11 -3.87 -3.64
C ALA A 90 9.55 -2.48 -3.14
N VAL A 91 8.92 -1.99 -2.06
CA VAL A 91 9.29 -0.72 -1.43
C VAL A 91 10.74 -0.74 -0.94
N LEU A 92 11.16 -1.80 -0.26
CA LEU A 92 12.53 -1.93 0.23
C LEU A 92 13.56 -1.85 -0.91
N LEU A 93 13.34 -2.57 -2.00
CA LEU A 93 14.25 -2.59 -3.15
C LEU A 93 14.33 -1.22 -3.84
N VAL A 94 13.19 -0.57 -4.07
CA VAL A 94 13.14 0.73 -4.73
C VAL A 94 13.81 1.81 -3.88
N VAL A 95 13.57 1.81 -2.56
CA VAL A 95 14.21 2.77 -1.65
C VAL A 95 15.70 2.48 -1.49
N ALA A 96 16.11 1.21 -1.43
CA ALA A 96 17.53 0.85 -1.40
C ALA A 96 18.26 1.33 -2.66
N PHE A 97 17.66 1.10 -3.84
CA PHE A 97 18.19 1.59 -5.11
C PHE A 97 18.25 3.12 -5.13
N MET A 98 17.19 3.79 -4.67
CA MET A 98 17.14 5.24 -4.56
C MET A 98 18.30 5.76 -3.68
N CYS A 99 18.47 5.24 -2.46
CA CYS A 99 19.54 5.66 -1.57
C CYS A 99 20.93 5.39 -2.15
N TRP A 100 21.08 4.30 -2.92
CA TRP A 100 22.32 4.02 -3.65
C TRP A 100 22.61 5.08 -4.72
N VAL A 101 21.59 5.50 -5.48
CA VAL A 101 21.71 6.59 -6.47
C VAL A 101 22.02 7.92 -5.78
N GLU A 102 21.33 8.27 -4.69
CA GLU A 102 21.59 9.50 -3.91
C GLU A 102 23.05 9.57 -3.44
N LYS A 103 23.58 8.47 -2.89
CA LYS A 103 24.97 8.39 -2.43
C LYS A 103 26.01 8.48 -3.54
N LYS A 104 25.66 8.07 -4.76
CA LYS A 104 26.56 8.14 -5.91
C LYS A 104 26.51 9.49 -6.62
N ALA A 105 25.40 10.22 -6.45
CA ALA A 105 25.21 11.56 -7.00
C ALA A 105 25.75 12.68 -6.07
N ALA A 106 26.01 12.37 -4.79
CA ALA A 106 26.67 13.24 -3.81
C ALA A 106 28.19 13.01 -3.80
#